data_AF-A0A0G9KU76-F1
#
_entry.id   AF-A0A0G9KU76-F1
#
_cell.length_a   1.000
_cell.length_b   1.000
_cell.length_c   1.000
_cell.angle_alpha   90.00
_cell.angle_beta   90.00
_cell.angle_gamma   90.00
#
_symmetry.space_group_name_H-M   'P 1'
#
loop_
_entity.id
_entity.type
_entity.pdbx_description
1 polymer ?
#
loop_
_entity_poly.entity_id
_entity_poly.type
_entity_poly.pdbx_seq_one_letter_code
_entity_poly.pdbx_strand_id
1 'polypeptide(L)'
;MIKKTVFSLAILASSAFAHSAIMNCFDNGDGTITCEGGFSDGSSASGVYFIIEQNGKEIFETKMNENSEVTFKKPNGDFRAILDAGEGHEVYIKSKDITQ
;
A
#
# COMPACT_ATOMS: atom_id res chain seq x y z
N MET A 1 -2.65 49.09 38.18
CA MET A 1 -1.61 49.04 37.12
C MET A 1 -1.54 47.61 36.60
N ILE A 2 -1.98 47.41 35.37
CA ILE A 2 -2.21 46.10 34.75
C ILE A 2 -0.93 45.68 34.01
N LYS A 3 -0.32 44.55 34.40
CA LYS A 3 0.66 43.85 33.54
C LYS A 3 0.01 42.57 33.03
N LYS A 4 -0.58 42.64 31.84
CA LYS A 4 -1.07 41.50 31.08
C LYS A 4 0.14 40.85 30.41
N THR A 5 0.65 39.76 30.99
CA THR A 5 1.63 38.92 30.34
C THR A 5 0.89 38.06 29.32
N VAL A 6 1.02 38.39 28.03
CA VAL A 6 0.49 37.59 26.92
C VAL A 6 1.45 36.44 26.67
N PHE A 7 1.03 35.22 26.98
CA PHE A 7 1.75 34.00 26.66
C PHE A 7 1.42 33.62 25.21
N SER A 8 2.30 33.95 24.26
CA SER A 8 2.14 33.58 22.86
C SER A 8 2.42 32.09 22.67
N LEU A 9 1.36 31.29 22.57
CA LEU A 9 1.44 29.87 22.23
C LEU A 9 1.53 29.73 20.70
N ALA A 10 2.75 29.59 20.17
CA ALA A 10 2.97 29.28 18.77
C ALA A 10 2.65 27.79 18.53
N ILE A 11 1.49 27.50 17.94
CA ILE A 11 1.13 26.16 17.50
C ILE A 11 1.87 25.91 16.19
N LEU A 12 2.94 25.12 16.25
CA LEU A 12 3.56 24.52 15.08
C LEU A 12 2.60 23.44 14.57
N ALA A 13 1.81 23.76 13.55
CA ALA A 13 1.04 22.76 12.83
C ALA A 13 2.02 21.89 12.03
N SER A 14 2.44 20.77 12.62
CA SER A 14 3.10 19.69 11.88
C SER A 14 2.14 19.18 10.83
N SER A 15 2.50 19.27 9.55
CA SER A 15 1.78 18.63 8.46
C SER A 15 1.79 17.12 8.68
N ALA A 16 0.74 16.58 9.29
CA ALA A 16 0.52 15.15 9.38
C ALA A 16 0.14 14.68 7.96
N PHE A 17 1.13 14.22 7.21
CA PHE A 17 0.94 13.58 5.92
C PHE A 17 0.42 12.16 6.16
N ALA A 18 -0.90 12.04 6.31
CA ALA A 18 -1.60 10.78 6.50
C ALA A 18 -2.09 10.22 5.16
N HIS A 19 -1.17 9.90 4.24
CA HIS A 19 -1.54 9.13 3.05
C HIS A 19 -1.50 7.65 3.41
N SER A 20 -2.63 6.97 3.25
CA SER A 20 -2.71 5.53 3.46
C SER A 20 -2.35 4.83 2.15
N ALA A 21 -1.51 3.80 2.24
CA ALA A 21 -1.33 2.87 1.13
C ALA A 21 -2.67 2.20 0.79
N ILE A 22 -2.92 2.01 -0.50
CA ILE A 22 -4.09 1.32 -1.02
C ILE A 22 -3.64 0.37 -2.11
N MET A 23 -4.35 -0.74 -2.25
CA MET A 23 -4.09 -1.71 -3.30
C MET A 23 -5.41 -2.33 -3.74
N ASN A 24 -5.53 -2.53 -5.04
CA ASN A 24 -6.59 -3.32 -5.63
C ASN A 24 -5.97 -4.44 -6.47
N CYS A 25 -6.61 -5.60 -6.51
CA CYS A 25 -6.16 -6.73 -7.31
C CYS A 25 -7.34 -7.33 -8.06
N PHE A 26 -7.12 -7.71 -9.31
CA PHE A 26 -8.12 -8.31 -10.19
C PHE A 26 -7.57 -9.56 -10.86
N ASP A 27 -8.41 -10.59 -10.94
CA ASP A 27 -8.13 -11.81 -11.71
C ASP A 27 -8.38 -11.54 -13.19
N ASN A 28 -7.36 -11.71 -14.03
CA ASN A 28 -7.48 -11.43 -15.46
C ASN A 28 -8.27 -12.52 -16.21
N GLY A 29 -8.61 -13.63 -15.55
CA GLY A 29 -9.33 -14.76 -16.15
C GLY A 29 -8.47 -15.62 -17.09
N ASP A 30 -7.18 -15.34 -17.23
CA ASP A 30 -6.23 -16.05 -18.08
C ASP A 30 -5.12 -16.78 -17.28
N GLY A 31 -5.34 -16.93 -15.97
CA GLY A 31 -4.36 -17.50 -15.04
C GLY A 31 -3.35 -16.48 -14.51
N THR A 32 -3.51 -15.19 -14.81
CA THR A 32 -2.75 -14.10 -14.21
C THR A 32 -3.63 -13.21 -13.33
N ILE A 33 -2.99 -12.52 -12.39
CA ILE A 33 -3.60 -11.48 -11.56
C ILE A 33 -2.80 -10.21 -11.77
N THR A 34 -3.48 -9.08 -11.83
CA THR A 34 -2.85 -7.77 -11.78
C THR A 34 -3.26 -7.07 -10.49
N CYS A 35 -2.28 -6.49 -9.81
CA CYS A 35 -2.51 -5.62 -8.66
C CYS A 35 -2.02 -4.21 -8.99
N GLU A 36 -2.82 -3.21 -8.63
CA GLU A 36 -2.50 -1.79 -8.70
C GLU A 36 -2.35 -1.25 -7.28
N GLY A 37 -1.19 -0.66 -6.98
CA GLY A 37 -0.90 0.02 -5.74
C GLY A 37 -1.00 1.53 -5.87
N GLY A 38 -1.28 2.23 -4.78
CA GLY A 38 -1.30 3.68 -4.73
C GLY A 38 -1.36 4.21 -3.31
N PHE A 39 -1.53 5.52 -3.19
CA PHE A 39 -1.74 6.20 -1.92
C PHE A 39 -3.01 7.06 -1.98
N SER A 40 -3.66 7.26 -0.83
CA SER A 40 -4.93 8.00 -0.73
C SER A 40 -4.86 9.47 -1.15
N ASP A 41 -3.66 10.02 -1.32
CA ASP A 41 -3.41 11.37 -1.83
C ASP A 41 -3.21 11.43 -3.36
N GLY A 42 -3.28 10.28 -4.04
CA GLY A 42 -3.08 10.16 -5.48
C GLY A 42 -1.61 10.05 -5.92
N SER A 43 -0.67 9.94 -4.99
CA SER A 43 0.74 9.68 -5.33
C SER A 43 0.94 8.25 -5.85
N SER A 44 1.97 8.08 -6.68
CA SER A 44 2.30 6.80 -7.34
C SER A 44 2.95 5.83 -6.35
N ALA A 45 2.65 4.54 -6.50
CA ALA A 45 3.36 3.47 -5.81
C ALA A 45 4.52 2.87 -6.63
N SER A 46 4.96 3.51 -7.71
CA SER A 46 6.11 3.05 -8.50
C SER A 46 7.34 2.85 -7.61
N GLY A 47 7.99 1.69 -7.76
CA GLY A 47 9.16 1.32 -6.96
C GLY A 47 8.87 0.80 -5.54
N VAL A 48 7.61 0.86 -5.08
CA VAL A 48 7.17 0.25 -3.82
C VAL A 48 7.21 -1.28 -3.95
N TYR A 49 7.57 -1.97 -2.87
CA TYR A 49 7.68 -3.42 -2.86
C TYR A 49 6.30 -4.08 -2.96
N PHE A 50 6.23 -5.15 -3.74
CA PHE A 50 5.08 -6.02 -3.85
C PHE A 50 5.51 -7.46 -3.57
N ILE A 51 4.82 -8.11 -2.64
CA ILE A 51 5.17 -9.42 -2.12
C ILE A 51 3.97 -10.36 -2.26
N ILE A 52 4.22 -11.61 -2.61
CA ILE A 52 3.25 -12.69 -2.46
C ILE A 52 3.70 -13.57 -1.30
N GLU A 53 2.85 -13.64 -0.28
CA GLU A 53 3.02 -14.55 0.85
C GLU A 53 2.10 -15.76 0.69
N GLN A 54 2.65 -16.95 0.91
CA GLN A 54 1.90 -18.19 1.00
C GLN A 54 2.43 -19.03 2.16
N ASN A 55 1.52 -19.51 3.03
CA ASN A 55 1.85 -20.31 4.22
C ASN A 55 2.87 -19.63 5.16
N GLY A 56 2.80 -18.31 5.30
CA GLY A 56 3.72 -17.53 6.14
C GLY A 56 5.14 -17.40 5.57
N LYS A 57 5.31 -17.66 4.27
CA LYS A 57 6.58 -17.47 3.56
C LYS A 57 6.36 -16.59 2.33
N GLU A 58 7.30 -15.69 2.10
CA GLU A 58 7.40 -14.94 0.85
C GLU A 58 7.86 -15.88 -0.28
N ILE A 59 7.02 -15.99 -1.32
CA ILE A 59 7.28 -16.85 -2.49
C ILE A 59 7.61 -16.04 -3.75
N PHE A 60 7.34 -14.73 -3.73
CA PHE A 60 7.62 -13.81 -4.81
C PHE A 60 7.77 -12.40 -4.24
N GLU A 61 8.75 -11.65 -4.74
CA GLU A 61 9.00 -10.26 -4.42
C GLU A 61 9.35 -9.52 -5.71
N THR A 62 8.77 -8.34 -5.90
CA THR A 62 9.12 -7.42 -6.98
C THR A 62 8.83 -5.98 -6.53
N LYS A 63 9.00 -5.03 -7.45
CA LYS A 63 8.54 -3.66 -7.28
C LYS A 63 7.42 -3.34 -8.27
N MET A 64 6.52 -2.47 -7.83
CA MET A 64 5.52 -1.84 -8.69
C MET A 64 6.20 -1.12 -9.86
N ASN A 65 5.65 -1.29 -11.07
CA ASN A 65 6.17 -0.66 -12.28
C ASN A 65 5.85 0.84 -12.34
N GLU A 66 6.18 1.51 -13.45
CA GLU A 66 5.93 2.95 -13.66
C GLU A 66 4.44 3.33 -13.59
N ASN A 67 3.54 2.38 -13.85
CA ASN A 67 2.09 2.55 -13.74
C ASN A 67 1.55 2.18 -12.35
N SER A 68 2.42 1.86 -11.39
CA SER A 68 2.06 1.35 -10.06
C SER A 68 1.38 -0.03 -10.09
N GLU A 69 1.72 -0.86 -11.08
CA GLU A 69 1.12 -2.19 -11.28
C GLU A 69 2.14 -3.33 -11.16
N VAL A 70 1.64 -4.50 -10.77
CA VAL A 70 2.32 -5.80 -10.91
C VAL A 70 1.35 -6.83 -11.48
N THR A 71 1.75 -7.49 -12.56
CA THR A 71 1.05 -8.68 -13.10
C THR A 71 1.87 -9.93 -12.84
N PHE A 72 1.24 -10.97 -12.32
CA PHE A 72 1.89 -12.23 -11.96
C PHE A 72 0.99 -13.43 -12.26
N LYS A 73 1.61 -14.62 -12.35
CA LYS A 73 0.86 -15.87 -12.48
C LYS A 73 0.15 -16.20 -11.17
N LYS A 74 -1.15 -16.49 -11.23
CA LYS A 74 -1.95 -16.84 -10.06
C LYS A 74 -1.37 -18.08 -9.37
N PRO A 75 -0.90 -17.98 -8.11
CA PRO A 75 -0.42 -19.13 -7.36
C PRO A 75 -1.55 -20.15 -7.13
N ASN A 76 -1.19 -21.41 -7.01
CA ASN A 76 -2.13 -22.44 -6.56
C ASN A 76 -2.37 -22.31 -5.06
N GLY A 77 -3.63 -22.41 -4.62
CA GLY A 77 -4.00 -22.34 -3.20
C GLY A 77 -4.11 -20.91 -2.66
N ASP A 78 -4.24 -20.80 -1.33
CA ASP A 78 -4.40 -19.51 -0.67
C ASP A 78 -3.09 -18.74 -0.59
N PHE A 79 -3.14 -17.44 -0.85
CA PHE A 79 -2.02 -16.52 -0.74
C PHE A 79 -2.50 -15.12 -0.35
N ARG A 80 -1.56 -14.24 -0.03
CA ARG A 80 -1.78 -12.80 0.14
C ARG A 80 -0.92 -12.04 -0.86
N ALA A 81 -1.52 -11.11 -1.58
CA ALA A 81 -0.80 -10.05 -2.26
C ALA A 81 -0.59 -8.93 -1.25
N ILE A 82 0.63 -8.41 -1.14
CA ILE A 82 1.04 -7.41 -0.15
C ILE A 82 1.72 -6.27 -0.88
N LEU A 83 1.28 -5.03 -0.63
CA LEU A 83 1.99 -3.81 -0.96
C LEU A 83 2.71 -3.35 0.31
N ASP A 84 4.04 -3.38 0.27
CA ASP A 84 4.90 -2.96 1.38
C ASP A 84 5.46 -1.56 1.10
N ALA A 85 4.80 -0.54 1.66
CA ALA A 85 5.24 0.84 1.63
C ALA A 85 6.08 1.25 2.86
N GLY A 86 6.62 0.27 3.60
CA GLY A 86 7.43 0.46 4.79
C GLY A 86 6.66 0.32 6.10
N GLU A 87 7.39 0.41 7.21
CA GLU A 87 6.88 0.13 8.56
C GLU A 87 5.57 0.91 8.85
N GLY A 88 4.52 0.15 9.17
CA GLY A 88 3.19 0.70 9.48
C GLY A 88 2.35 1.11 8.26
N HIS A 89 2.82 0.89 7.03
CA HIS A 89 2.16 1.29 5.78
C HIS A 89 1.96 0.11 4.81
N GLU A 90 1.81 -1.10 5.35
CA GLU A 90 1.50 -2.30 4.57
C GLU A 90 -0.01 -2.47 4.37
N VAL A 91 -0.40 -2.85 3.16
CA VAL A 91 -1.75 -3.33 2.86
C VAL A 91 -1.71 -4.64 2.12
N TYR A 92 -2.71 -5.49 2.35
CA TYR A 92 -2.77 -6.80 1.72
C TYR A 92 -4.17 -7.16 1.26
N ILE A 93 -4.24 -7.96 0.18
CA ILE A 93 -5.46 -8.58 -0.31
C ILE A 93 -5.29 -10.09 -0.25
N LYS A 94 -6.27 -10.79 0.33
CA LYS A 94 -6.29 -12.26 0.35
C LYS A 94 -6.77 -12.77 -1.00
N SER A 95 -6.20 -13.88 -1.48
CA SER A 95 -6.56 -14.52 -2.75
C SER A 95 -8.07 -14.72 -2.93
N LYS A 96 -8.79 -15.08 -1.86
CA LYS A 96 -10.25 -15.29 -1.86
C LYS A 96 -11.09 -14.02 -2.12
N ASP A 97 -10.49 -12.85 -1.92
CA ASP A 97 -11.14 -11.55 -2.07
C ASP A 97 -10.78 -10.91 -3.44
N ILE A 98 -9.94 -11.57 -4.25
CA ILE A 98 -9.61 -11.17 -5.62
C ILE A 98 -10.64 -11.77 -6.57
N THR A 99 -11.38 -10.91 -7.28
CA THR A 99 -12.38 -11.31 -8.26
C THR A 99 -11.97 -10.89 -9.66
N GLN A 100 -12.62 -11.48 -10.66
CA GLN A 100 -12.58 -11.04 -12.05
C GLN A 100 -13.44 -9.80 -12.26
#